data_AF-A0A839ISH3-F1
#
_entry.id   AF-A0A839ISH3-F1
#
_cell.length_a   1.000
_cell.length_b   1.000
_cell.length_c   1.000
_cell.angle_alpha   90.00
_cell.angle_beta   90.00
_cell.angle_gamma   90.00
#
_symmetry.space_group_name_H-M   'P 1'
#
loop_
_entity.id
_entity.type
_entity.pdbx_description
1 polymer ?
#
loop_
_entity_poly.entity_id
_entity_poly.type
_entity_poly.pdbx_seq_one_letter_code
_entity_poly.pdbx_strand_id
1 'polypeptide(L)'
;MGISNAVLISVYLFVSIVIFKSISSKIDMVQWKKNILGGLIGSIALFLYSLHFESSSSAEFFYLAISSILSFAFAKTMADKAKNTYKPFLDQNLTNVTDNDGARNLIEKTVALTVFIAPFLFMVNFFMQVLAMVFKGGDASVIAHMGTFGDFLGGTLGPVLMFATFVALLATIVLQLKENKETREELKKSSGAQVSQSEALEKSQFESTFFALLDQHNNALEKLQAAKLTHVSKHVFAAKSLDEAKQKLEENERFSGQYLRVLQQLLKFVDSNATNKQMYADLVRSFVGYEAAQLVAVHAYGDDDYKQLLEEYAFLQQMPFDGAGNQDALLNELAEDYFQPAAFGRTEASVEEVATEQ
;
A
#
# COMPACT_ATOMS: atom_id res chain seq x y z
N MET A 1 54.16 72.15 -15.48
CA MET A 1 53.48 70.89 -15.83
C MET A 1 52.60 70.49 -14.67
N GLY A 2 51.30 70.79 -14.74
CA GLY A 2 50.34 70.36 -13.73
C GLY A 2 50.14 68.85 -13.87
N ILE A 3 50.19 68.12 -12.76
CA ILE A 3 49.81 66.70 -12.72
C ILE A 3 48.37 66.63 -13.23
N SER A 4 48.09 65.80 -14.24
CA SER A 4 46.72 65.69 -14.75
C SER A 4 45.82 65.15 -13.64
N ASN A 5 44.59 65.69 -13.54
CA ASN A 5 43.64 65.28 -12.51
C ASN A 5 43.45 63.75 -12.48
N ALA A 6 43.53 63.08 -13.64
CA ALA A 6 43.48 61.63 -13.76
C ALA A 6 44.59 60.88 -12.99
N VAL A 7 45.81 61.42 -12.93
CA VAL A 7 46.94 60.82 -12.19
C VAL A 7 46.77 61.05 -10.68
N LEU A 8 46.29 62.22 -10.27
CA LEU A 8 46.00 62.49 -8.86
C LEU A 8 44.87 61.59 -8.34
N ILE A 9 43.88 61.30 -9.19
CA ILE A 9 42.71 60.46 -8.91
C ILE A 9 43.08 58.97 -8.84
N SER A 10 43.94 58.46 -9.74
CA SER A 10 44.37 57.06 -9.70
C SER A 10 45.21 56.77 -8.45
N VAL A 11 46.03 57.72 -8.03
CA VAL A 11 46.79 57.65 -6.78
C VAL A 11 45.85 57.68 -5.57
N TYR A 12 44.81 58.52 -5.57
CA TYR A 12 43.83 58.57 -4.49
C TYR A 12 43.02 57.27 -4.36
N LEU A 13 42.53 56.71 -5.47
CA LEU A 13 41.83 55.41 -5.52
C LEU A 13 42.72 54.27 -4.99
N PHE A 14 43.98 54.24 -5.42
CA PHE A 14 44.95 53.25 -4.98
C PHE A 14 45.20 53.36 -3.46
N VAL A 15 45.43 54.58 -2.96
CA VAL A 15 45.68 54.83 -1.54
C VAL A 15 44.44 54.48 -0.69
N SER A 16 43.23 54.86 -1.10
CA SER A 16 42.00 54.53 -0.37
C SER A 16 41.71 53.03 -0.31
N ILE A 17 41.93 52.29 -1.42
CA ILE A 17 41.79 50.83 -1.45
C ILE A 17 42.80 50.14 -0.53
N VAL A 18 44.06 50.60 -0.55
CA VAL A 18 45.14 50.04 0.28
C VAL A 18 44.92 50.33 1.77
N ILE A 19 44.56 51.58 2.11
CA ILE A 19 44.23 51.97 3.49
C ILE A 19 43.02 51.16 3.99
N PHE A 20 41.97 51.01 3.17
CA PHE A 20 40.81 50.22 3.55
C PHE A 20 41.15 48.75 3.77
N LYS A 21 41.94 48.13 2.88
CA LYS A 21 42.37 46.73 3.04
C LYS A 21 43.17 46.53 4.34
N SER A 22 43.98 47.52 4.71
CA SER A 22 44.79 47.55 5.94
C SER A 22 43.95 47.78 7.22
N ILE A 23 42.89 48.58 7.14
CA ILE A 23 41.96 48.82 8.26
C ILE A 23 41.01 47.62 8.42
N SER A 24 40.47 47.08 7.32
CA SER A 24 39.56 45.94 7.30
C SER A 24 40.20 44.66 7.84
N SER A 25 41.51 44.47 7.65
CA SER A 25 42.23 43.32 8.23
C SER A 25 42.39 43.42 9.75
N LYS A 26 42.24 44.62 10.34
CA LYS A 26 42.39 44.88 11.79
C LYS A 26 41.07 44.92 12.54
N ILE A 27 39.94 44.95 11.85
CA ILE A 27 38.60 44.93 12.45
C ILE A 27 38.08 43.49 12.44
N ASP A 28 37.73 42.98 13.62
CA ASP A 28 37.16 41.64 13.77
C ASP A 28 35.67 41.67 13.37
N MET A 29 35.42 41.37 12.10
CA MET A 29 34.10 41.34 11.49
C MET A 29 33.93 40.05 10.70
N VAL A 30 32.73 39.49 10.76
CA VAL A 30 32.30 38.35 9.94
C VAL A 30 32.51 38.68 8.46
N GLN A 31 33.06 37.73 7.69
CA GLN A 31 33.54 37.93 6.31
C GLN A 31 32.51 38.61 5.39
N TRP A 32 31.22 38.32 5.58
CA TRP A 32 30.17 38.94 4.79
C TRP A 32 30.00 40.45 5.07
N LYS A 33 30.20 40.92 6.32
CA LYS A 33 30.23 42.36 6.65
C LYS A 33 31.43 43.07 6.02
N LYS A 34 32.57 42.38 5.89
CA LYS A 34 33.77 42.91 5.20
C LYS A 34 33.53 43.10 3.69
N ASN A 35 32.81 42.18 3.06
CA ASN A 35 32.45 42.28 1.65
C ASN A 35 31.46 43.43 1.37
N ILE A 36 30.49 43.65 2.26
CA ILE A 36 29.56 44.80 2.16
C ILE A 36 30.30 46.13 2.29
N LEU A 37 31.17 46.24 3.30
CA LEU A 37 31.93 47.46 3.56
C LEU A 37 32.91 47.78 2.42
N GLY A 38 33.52 46.75 1.81
CA GLY A 38 34.35 46.90 0.61
C GLY A 38 33.56 47.32 -0.62
N GLY A 39 32.35 46.78 -0.82
CA GLY A 39 31.43 47.23 -1.87
C GLY A 39 31.01 48.69 -1.67
N LEU A 40 30.71 49.10 -0.44
CA LEU A 40 30.37 50.47 -0.06
C LEU A 40 31.52 51.44 -0.34
N ILE A 41 32.75 51.07 0.00
CA ILE A 41 33.93 51.93 -0.19
C ILE A 41 34.34 52.01 -1.66
N GLY A 42 34.26 50.90 -2.42
CA GLY A 42 34.42 50.94 -3.88
C GLY A 42 33.37 51.83 -4.55
N SER A 43 32.13 51.78 -4.05
CA SER A 43 31.03 52.63 -4.53
C SER A 43 31.24 54.11 -4.19
N ILE A 44 31.73 54.42 -2.98
CA ILE A 44 32.09 55.79 -2.57
C ILE A 44 33.28 56.33 -3.38
N ALA A 45 34.24 55.48 -3.73
CA ALA A 45 35.39 55.91 -4.52
C ALA A 45 35.03 56.17 -6.00
N LEU A 46 34.10 55.38 -6.56
CA LEU A 46 33.50 55.64 -7.87
C LEU A 46 32.48 56.82 -7.83
N PHE A 47 31.91 57.15 -6.67
CA PHE A 47 31.08 58.35 -6.44
C PHE A 47 31.89 59.64 -6.52
N LEU A 48 33.07 59.66 -5.92
CA LEU A 48 34.01 60.78 -6.08
C LEU A 48 34.48 60.94 -7.52
N TYR A 49 34.46 59.86 -8.32
CA TYR A 49 34.75 59.87 -9.74
C TYR A 49 33.61 60.43 -10.59
N SER A 50 32.34 60.16 -10.27
CA SER A 50 31.18 60.63 -11.04
C SER A 50 30.84 62.11 -10.82
N LEU A 51 31.23 62.69 -9.68
CA LEU A 51 31.08 64.12 -9.39
C LEU A 51 31.91 65.05 -10.28
N HIS A 52 32.81 64.52 -11.11
CA HIS A 52 33.72 65.29 -11.97
C HIS A 52 33.26 65.37 -13.44
N PHE A 53 32.14 64.72 -13.82
CA PHE A 53 31.61 64.73 -15.19
C PHE A 53 30.27 65.49 -15.27
N GLU A 54 30.27 66.63 -15.97
CA GLU A 54 29.11 67.54 -16.09
C GLU A 54 28.01 67.07 -17.07
N SER A 55 28.14 65.95 -17.81
CA SER A 55 27.02 65.46 -18.63
C SER A 55 27.05 63.97 -18.99
N SER A 56 25.83 63.40 -19.02
CA SER A 56 25.35 62.26 -19.82
C SER A 56 25.83 60.82 -19.52
N SER A 57 24.85 59.90 -19.39
CA SER A 57 24.92 58.43 -19.42
C SER A 57 25.77 57.70 -18.37
N SER A 58 27.03 58.11 -18.14
CA SER A 58 27.96 57.46 -17.22
C SER A 58 27.50 57.50 -15.76
N ALA A 59 26.88 58.61 -15.35
CA ALA A 59 26.27 58.74 -14.02
C ALA A 59 25.06 57.81 -13.84
N GLU A 60 24.28 57.55 -14.89
CA GLU A 60 23.10 56.67 -14.84
C GLU A 60 23.48 55.20 -14.73
N PHE A 61 24.51 54.78 -15.49
CA PHE A 61 25.12 53.46 -15.32
C PHE A 61 25.74 53.28 -13.93
N PHE A 62 26.29 54.35 -13.35
CA PHE A 62 26.82 54.34 -12.00
C PHE A 62 25.73 54.19 -10.92
N TYR A 63 24.59 54.88 -11.05
CA TYR A 63 23.45 54.71 -10.15
C TYR A 63 22.88 53.29 -10.22
N LEU A 64 22.74 52.74 -11.42
CA LEU A 64 22.32 51.35 -11.63
C LEU A 64 23.30 50.34 -11.01
N ALA A 65 24.61 50.58 -11.14
CA ALA A 65 25.63 49.70 -10.56
C ALA A 65 25.59 49.72 -9.02
N ILE A 66 25.51 50.89 -8.40
CA ILE A 66 25.45 51.00 -6.93
C ILE A 66 24.15 50.43 -6.37
N SER A 67 23.01 50.78 -6.96
CA SER A 67 21.71 50.26 -6.50
C SER A 67 21.66 48.74 -6.62
N SER A 68 22.20 48.17 -7.69
CA SER A 68 22.30 46.72 -7.89
C SER A 68 23.21 46.05 -6.86
N ILE A 69 24.37 46.63 -6.54
CA ILE A 69 25.30 46.10 -5.54
C ILE A 69 24.68 46.12 -4.14
N LEU A 70 24.06 47.25 -3.74
CA LEU A 70 23.40 47.38 -2.44
C LEU A 70 22.21 46.43 -2.31
N SER A 71 21.44 46.29 -3.38
CA SER A 71 20.29 45.39 -3.43
C SER A 71 20.68 43.93 -3.41
N PHE A 72 21.76 43.56 -4.12
CA PHE A 72 22.31 42.21 -4.09
C PHE A 72 22.79 41.84 -2.69
N ALA A 73 23.51 42.76 -2.02
CA ALA A 73 23.96 42.56 -0.66
C ALA A 73 22.78 42.32 0.29
N PHE A 74 21.74 43.16 0.20
CA PHE A 74 20.53 43.05 1.02
C PHE A 74 19.74 41.77 0.73
N ALA A 75 19.50 41.45 -0.54
CA ALA A 75 18.78 40.25 -0.95
C ALA A 75 19.49 38.98 -0.49
N LYS A 76 20.83 38.96 -0.56
CA LYS A 76 21.62 37.87 -0.02
C LYS A 76 21.42 37.70 1.49
N THR A 77 21.42 38.79 2.27
CA THR A 77 21.15 38.73 3.72
C THR A 77 19.78 38.13 4.01
N MET A 78 18.77 38.61 3.29
CA MET A 78 17.39 38.18 3.48
C MET A 78 17.23 36.72 3.08
N ALA A 79 17.84 36.30 1.97
CA ALA A 79 17.85 34.91 1.52
C ALA A 79 18.55 33.98 2.51
N ASP A 80 19.71 34.36 3.05
CA ASP A 80 20.43 33.58 4.06
C ASP A 80 19.62 33.45 5.36
N LYS A 81 18.96 34.53 5.79
CA LYS A 81 18.10 34.52 6.98
C LYS A 81 16.83 33.67 6.76
N ALA A 82 16.20 33.80 5.61
CA ALA A 82 15.01 33.06 5.24
C ALA A 82 15.29 31.57 5.01
N LYS A 83 16.49 31.21 4.54
CA LYS A 83 16.95 29.82 4.43
C LYS A 83 16.90 29.07 5.75
N ASN A 84 17.28 29.73 6.84
CA ASN A 84 17.17 29.14 8.18
C ASN A 84 15.72 28.92 8.62
N THR A 85 14.75 29.59 7.98
CA THR A 85 13.32 29.47 8.28
C THR A 85 12.63 28.42 7.42
N TYR A 86 12.84 28.46 6.09
CA TYR A 86 12.15 27.55 5.19
C TYR A 86 12.79 26.16 5.14
N LYS A 87 14.12 26.03 5.35
CA LYS A 87 14.81 24.75 5.20
C LYS A 87 14.35 23.68 6.20
N PRO A 88 14.20 23.96 7.51
CA PRO A 88 13.63 23.00 8.45
C PRO A 88 12.19 22.60 8.11
N PHE A 89 11.38 23.54 7.61
CA PHE A 89 10.01 23.28 7.18
C PHE A 89 9.95 22.36 5.96
N LEU A 90 10.82 22.60 4.96
CA LEU A 90 10.93 21.73 3.79
C LEU A 90 11.41 20.33 4.20
N ASP A 91 12.42 20.23 5.06
CA ASP A 91 12.96 18.95 5.50
C ASP A 91 11.94 18.13 6.32
N GLN A 92 11.06 18.78 7.09
CA GLN A 92 10.00 18.13 7.86
C GLN A 92 8.81 17.66 7.00
N ASN A 93 8.45 18.41 5.96
CA ASN A 93 7.26 18.14 5.16
C ASN A 93 7.54 17.38 3.86
N LEU A 94 8.81 17.30 3.43
CA LEU A 94 9.25 16.58 2.23
C LEU A 94 9.97 15.26 2.57
N THR A 95 9.88 14.77 3.80
CA THR A 95 10.51 13.53 4.29
C THR A 95 10.09 12.29 3.50
N ASN A 96 8.88 12.28 2.93
CA ASN A 96 8.36 11.17 2.13
C ASN A 96 8.60 11.34 0.61
N VAL A 97 9.12 12.51 0.20
CA VAL A 97 9.46 12.82 -1.21
C VAL A 97 10.90 12.40 -1.53
N THR A 98 11.54 11.65 -0.63
CA THR A 98 12.92 11.15 -0.73
C THR A 98 13.14 10.10 -1.82
N ASP A 99 12.09 9.46 -2.34
CA ASP A 99 12.20 8.52 -3.47
C ASP A 99 12.31 9.22 -4.84
N ASN A 100 12.19 10.55 -4.89
CA ASN A 100 12.37 11.33 -6.11
C ASN A 100 13.25 12.55 -5.84
N ASP A 101 14.55 12.30 -5.68
CA ASP A 101 15.60 13.31 -5.44
C ASP A 101 15.49 14.53 -6.37
N GLY A 102 14.99 14.34 -7.59
CA GLY A 102 14.74 15.42 -8.55
C GLY A 102 13.68 16.42 -8.07
N ALA A 103 12.54 15.96 -7.56
CA ALA A 103 11.43 16.83 -7.15
C ALA A 103 11.79 17.68 -5.93
N ARG A 104 12.44 17.08 -4.93
CA ARG A 104 12.93 17.82 -3.74
C ARG A 104 13.94 18.90 -4.12
N ASN A 105 14.89 18.57 -4.99
CA ASN A 105 15.90 19.51 -5.46
C ASN A 105 15.29 20.67 -6.27
N LEU A 106 14.27 20.38 -7.09
CA LEU A 106 13.53 21.40 -7.85
C LEU A 106 12.76 22.35 -6.92
N ILE A 107 12.09 21.83 -5.88
CA ILE A 107 11.36 22.64 -4.91
C ILE A 107 12.33 23.53 -4.11
N GLU A 108 13.43 22.96 -3.59
CA GLU A 108 14.42 23.71 -2.82
C GLU A 108 15.05 24.84 -3.65
N LYS A 109 15.41 24.56 -4.91
CA LYS A 109 15.95 25.58 -5.83
C LYS A 109 14.93 26.67 -6.15
N THR A 110 13.68 26.30 -6.38
CA THR A 110 12.60 27.26 -6.69
C THR A 110 12.32 28.18 -5.51
N VAL A 111 12.24 27.64 -4.29
CA VAL A 111 12.05 28.42 -3.06
C VAL A 111 13.25 29.34 -2.82
N ALA A 112 14.47 28.82 -2.92
CA ALA A 112 15.69 29.60 -2.75
C ALA A 112 15.77 30.77 -3.74
N LEU A 113 15.42 30.52 -5.01
CA LEU A 113 15.41 31.53 -6.06
C LEU A 113 14.35 32.61 -5.79
N THR A 114 13.14 32.22 -5.39
CA THR A 114 12.03 33.14 -5.13
C THR A 114 12.33 34.09 -3.96
N VAL A 115 12.84 33.53 -2.87
CA VAL A 115 13.21 34.25 -1.66
C VAL A 115 14.40 35.20 -1.89
N PHE A 116 15.20 34.97 -2.93
CA PHE A 116 16.28 35.87 -3.34
C PHE A 116 15.80 36.95 -4.32
N ILE A 117 15.09 36.57 -5.39
CA ILE A 117 14.68 37.48 -6.47
C ILE A 117 13.71 38.55 -5.99
N ALA A 118 12.71 38.18 -5.17
CA ALA A 118 11.68 39.12 -4.72
C ALA A 118 12.25 40.32 -3.92
N PRO A 119 13.04 40.12 -2.85
CA PRO A 119 13.67 41.23 -2.14
C PRO A 119 14.75 41.92 -2.97
N PHE A 120 15.47 41.21 -3.84
CA PHE A 120 16.45 41.83 -4.75
C PHE A 120 15.79 42.89 -5.63
N LEU A 121 14.73 42.52 -6.35
CA LEU A 121 14.06 43.42 -7.28
C LEU A 121 13.35 44.57 -6.56
N PHE A 122 12.73 44.30 -5.41
CA PHE A 122 12.14 45.33 -4.57
C PHE A 122 13.19 46.34 -4.10
N MET A 123 14.34 45.85 -3.63
CA MET A 123 15.39 46.71 -3.11
C MET A 123 16.11 47.49 -4.22
N VAL A 124 16.28 46.90 -5.41
CA VAL A 124 16.81 47.61 -6.59
C VAL A 124 15.90 48.78 -6.92
N ASN A 125 14.59 48.53 -6.98
CA ASN A 125 13.61 49.58 -7.23
C ASN A 125 13.65 50.66 -6.14
N PHE A 126 13.64 50.27 -4.86
CA PHE A 126 13.70 51.19 -3.74
C PHE A 126 14.97 52.06 -3.74
N PHE A 127 16.15 51.47 -3.90
CA PHE A 127 17.40 52.22 -3.95
C PHE A 127 17.49 53.12 -5.17
N MET A 128 16.98 52.69 -6.33
CA MET A 128 16.90 53.56 -7.51
C MET A 128 16.02 54.79 -7.25
N GLN A 129 14.88 54.65 -6.57
CA GLN A 129 14.00 55.78 -6.22
C GLN A 129 14.66 56.75 -5.22
N VAL A 130 15.27 56.22 -4.15
CA VAL A 130 15.93 57.03 -3.12
C VAL A 130 17.13 57.78 -3.70
N LEU A 131 17.98 57.10 -4.49
CA LEU A 131 19.15 57.72 -5.10
C LEU A 131 18.75 58.76 -6.16
N ALA A 132 17.72 58.50 -6.97
CA ALA A 132 17.23 59.47 -7.95
C ALA A 132 16.75 60.78 -7.28
N MET A 133 16.03 60.68 -6.16
CA MET A 133 15.53 61.84 -5.41
C MET A 133 16.67 62.67 -4.81
N VAL A 134 17.70 62.01 -4.26
CA VAL A 134 18.86 62.69 -3.64
C VAL A 134 19.74 63.38 -4.68
N PHE A 135 19.94 62.78 -5.86
CA PHE A 135 20.97 63.24 -6.81
C PHE A 135 20.47 64.12 -7.96
N LYS A 136 19.18 64.06 -8.33
CA LYS A 136 18.60 64.93 -9.36
C LYS A 136 17.55 65.91 -8.83
N GLY A 137 17.47 66.09 -7.52
CA GLY A 137 16.60 67.10 -6.90
C GLY A 137 15.10 66.95 -7.23
N GLY A 138 14.65 65.76 -7.65
CA GLY A 138 13.27 65.53 -8.06
C GLY A 138 12.96 65.84 -9.53
N ASP A 139 13.96 65.89 -10.42
CA ASP A 139 13.74 66.13 -11.85
C ASP A 139 12.86 65.02 -12.50
N ALA A 140 11.75 65.43 -13.13
CA ALA A 140 10.68 64.56 -13.59
C ALA A 140 11.11 63.55 -14.68
N SER A 141 12.19 63.88 -15.42
CA SER A 141 12.75 63.06 -16.50
C SER A 141 13.28 61.70 -16.04
N VAL A 142 13.81 61.62 -14.82
CA VAL A 142 14.35 60.38 -14.24
C VAL A 142 13.29 59.53 -13.59
N ILE A 143 12.30 60.16 -12.99
CA ILE A 143 11.11 59.44 -12.52
C ILE A 143 10.42 58.74 -13.70
N ALA A 144 10.36 59.37 -14.87
CA ALA A 144 9.83 58.75 -16.10
C ALA A 144 10.66 57.56 -16.60
N HIS A 145 12.00 57.66 -16.66
CA HIS A 145 12.85 56.52 -17.04
C HIS A 145 12.76 55.36 -16.03
N MET A 146 12.63 55.67 -14.73
CA MET A 146 12.41 54.66 -13.70
C MET A 146 11.05 53.98 -13.79
N GLY A 147 10.01 54.72 -14.19
CA GLY A 147 8.72 54.14 -14.56
C GLY A 147 8.87 53.11 -15.67
N THR A 148 9.55 53.46 -16.77
CA THR A 148 9.73 52.53 -17.91
C THR A 148 10.55 51.28 -17.57
N PHE A 149 11.54 51.38 -16.67
CA PHE A 149 12.26 50.20 -16.17
C PHE A 149 11.39 49.32 -15.26
N GLY A 150 10.58 49.95 -14.41
CA GLY A 150 9.55 49.26 -13.61
C GLY A 150 8.55 48.52 -14.49
N ASP A 151 8.10 49.14 -15.58
CA ASP A 151 7.19 48.53 -16.57
C ASP A 151 7.84 47.33 -17.28
N PHE A 152 9.13 47.42 -17.63
CA PHE A 152 9.87 46.29 -18.23
C PHE A 152 10.03 45.11 -17.25
N LEU A 153 10.41 45.38 -16.01
CA LEU A 153 10.53 44.34 -14.98
C LEU A 153 9.17 43.73 -14.66
N GLY A 154 8.14 44.55 -14.44
CA GLY A 154 6.78 44.09 -14.19
C GLY A 154 6.22 43.27 -15.34
N GLY A 155 6.46 43.72 -16.58
CA GLY A 155 6.04 43.04 -17.81
C GLY A 155 6.77 41.72 -18.07
N THR A 156 8.03 41.58 -17.62
CA THR A 156 8.83 40.35 -17.82
C THR A 156 8.63 39.35 -16.67
N LEU A 157 8.48 39.82 -15.44
CA LEU A 157 8.31 38.96 -14.26
C LEU A 157 6.97 38.23 -14.27
N GLY A 158 5.89 38.88 -14.69
CA GLY A 158 4.56 38.25 -14.75
C GLY A 158 4.56 36.93 -15.55
N PRO A 159 5.01 36.94 -16.83
CA PRO A 159 5.13 35.73 -17.64
C PRO A 159 6.09 34.68 -17.07
N VAL A 160 7.24 35.09 -16.50
CA VAL A 160 8.20 34.15 -15.90
C VAL A 160 7.61 33.46 -14.67
N LEU A 161 6.92 34.20 -13.81
CA LEU A 161 6.24 33.65 -12.64
C LEU A 161 5.06 32.75 -13.06
N MET A 162 4.29 33.14 -14.08
CA MET A 162 3.20 32.33 -14.62
C MET A 162 3.71 31.00 -15.18
N PHE A 163 4.84 31.02 -15.90
CA PHE A 163 5.49 29.80 -16.39
C PHE A 163 6.00 28.92 -15.25
N ALA A 164 6.59 29.51 -14.20
CA ALA A 164 7.00 28.78 -13.01
C ALA A 164 5.80 28.12 -12.29
N THR A 165 4.67 28.82 -12.18
CA THR A 165 3.41 28.25 -11.65
C THR A 165 2.89 27.11 -12.51
N PHE A 166 2.95 27.22 -13.84
CA PHE A 166 2.54 26.15 -14.75
C PHE A 166 3.42 24.90 -14.59
N VAL A 167 4.73 25.06 -14.51
CA VAL A 167 5.67 23.96 -14.26
C VAL A 167 5.41 23.31 -12.90
N ALA A 168 5.15 24.11 -11.86
CA ALA A 168 4.80 23.59 -10.54
C ALA A 168 3.51 22.76 -10.58
N LEU A 169 2.47 23.24 -11.28
CA LEU A 169 1.23 22.51 -11.46
C LEU A 169 1.44 21.18 -12.22
N LEU A 170 2.23 21.19 -13.30
CA LEU A 170 2.57 19.96 -14.01
C LEU A 170 3.32 18.97 -13.12
N ALA A 171 4.25 19.44 -12.30
CA ALA A 171 4.95 18.59 -11.33
C ALA A 171 3.97 17.97 -10.31
N THR A 172 3.00 18.74 -9.82
CA THR A 172 1.94 18.23 -8.95
C THR A 172 1.10 17.16 -9.65
N ILE A 173 0.70 17.37 -10.90
CA ILE A 173 -0.07 16.38 -11.68
C ILE A 173 0.73 15.09 -11.87
N VAL A 174 2.01 15.17 -12.24
CA VAL A 174 2.87 13.99 -12.42
C VAL A 174 3.01 13.21 -11.11
N LEU A 175 3.17 13.92 -9.98
CA LEU A 175 3.24 13.28 -8.67
C LEU A 175 1.93 12.56 -8.31
N GLN A 176 0.78 13.22 -8.52
CA GLN A 176 -0.55 12.65 -8.28
C GLN A 176 -0.81 11.40 -9.15
N LEU A 177 -0.35 11.41 -10.41
CA LEU A 177 -0.46 10.24 -11.30
C LEU A 177 0.37 9.06 -10.79
N LYS A 178 1.56 9.32 -10.25
CA LYS A 178 2.41 8.28 -9.64
C LYS A 178 1.74 7.67 -8.40
N GLU A 179 1.24 8.52 -7.50
CA GLU A 179 0.55 8.09 -6.27
C GLU A 179 -0.72 7.27 -6.57
N ASN A 180 -1.51 7.67 -7.57
CA ASN A 180 -2.69 6.91 -8.00
C ASN A 180 -2.31 5.52 -8.53
N LYS A 181 -1.21 5.43 -9.29
CA LYS A 181 -0.71 4.14 -9.80
C LYS A 181 -0.29 3.22 -8.65
N GLU A 182 0.51 3.71 -7.70
CA GLU A 182 0.95 2.93 -6.53
C GLU A 182 -0.24 2.49 -5.68
N THR A 183 -1.21 3.39 -5.46
CA THR A 183 -2.47 3.08 -4.77
C THR A 183 -3.24 1.94 -5.47
N ARG A 184 -3.34 1.96 -6.80
CA ARG A 184 -4.00 0.90 -7.56
C ARG A 184 -3.27 -0.44 -7.44
N GLU A 185 -1.94 -0.43 -7.45
CA GLU A 185 -1.14 -1.64 -7.29
C GLU A 185 -1.29 -2.24 -5.89
N GLU A 186 -1.27 -1.41 -4.85
CA GLU A 186 -1.51 -1.83 -3.47
C GLU A 186 -2.93 -2.37 -3.26
N LEU A 187 -3.95 -1.71 -3.83
CA LEU A 187 -5.33 -2.20 -3.81
C LEU A 187 -5.47 -3.55 -4.50
N LYS A 188 -4.80 -3.75 -5.64
CA LYS A 188 -4.81 -5.05 -6.34
C LYS A 188 -4.18 -6.14 -5.49
N LYS A 189 -3.06 -5.85 -4.81
CA LYS A 189 -2.41 -6.79 -3.89
C LYS A 189 -3.29 -7.09 -2.67
N SER A 190 -3.93 -6.08 -2.09
CA SER A 190 -4.84 -6.21 -0.95
C SER A 190 -6.08 -7.04 -1.33
N SER A 191 -6.69 -6.75 -2.48
CA SER A 191 -7.81 -7.53 -3.02
C SER A 191 -7.43 -9.00 -3.23
N GLY A 192 -6.24 -9.28 -3.77
CA GLY A 192 -5.75 -10.66 -3.91
C GLY A 192 -5.57 -11.36 -2.57
N ALA A 193 -4.95 -10.71 -1.59
CA ALA A 193 -4.80 -11.25 -0.23
C ALA A 193 -6.15 -11.50 0.45
N GLN A 194 -7.14 -10.64 0.22
CA GLN A 194 -8.48 -10.77 0.78
C GLN A 194 -9.26 -11.94 0.16
N VAL A 195 -9.06 -12.23 -1.14
CA VAL A 195 -9.63 -13.44 -1.77
C VAL A 195 -9.07 -14.70 -1.12
N SER A 196 -7.74 -14.81 -1.01
CA SER A 196 -7.12 -15.97 -0.35
C SER A 196 -7.51 -16.09 1.14
N GLN A 197 -7.73 -14.97 1.83
CA GLN A 197 -8.26 -14.98 3.20
C GLN A 197 -9.70 -15.48 3.24
N SER A 198 -10.55 -15.09 2.29
CA SER A 198 -11.94 -15.55 2.19
C SER A 198 -11.99 -17.07 1.98
N GLU A 199 -11.18 -17.60 1.06
CA GLU A 199 -11.08 -19.04 0.80
C GLU A 199 -10.62 -19.82 2.04
N ALA A 200 -9.62 -19.30 2.78
CA ALA A 200 -9.16 -19.91 4.01
C ALA A 200 -10.22 -19.87 5.13
N LEU A 201 -11.00 -18.80 5.21
CA LEU A 201 -12.11 -18.67 6.16
C LEU A 201 -13.24 -19.64 5.84
N GLU A 202 -13.62 -19.81 4.58
CA GLU A 202 -14.62 -20.79 4.15
C GLU A 202 -14.20 -22.20 4.55
N LYS A 203 -12.93 -22.57 4.29
CA LYS A 203 -12.39 -23.86 4.73
C LYS A 203 -12.44 -24.04 6.24
N SER A 204 -12.06 -23.01 7.00
CA SER A 204 -12.09 -23.03 8.47
C SER A 204 -13.52 -23.16 9.02
N GLN A 205 -14.49 -22.46 8.42
CA GLN A 205 -15.91 -22.56 8.80
C GLN A 205 -16.48 -23.96 8.50
N PHE A 206 -16.11 -24.53 7.36
CA PHE A 206 -16.46 -25.91 7.03
C PHE A 206 -15.87 -26.87 8.08
N GLU A 207 -14.57 -26.81 8.36
CA GLU A 207 -13.90 -27.71 9.31
C GLU A 207 -14.49 -27.57 10.72
N SER A 208 -14.78 -26.35 11.17
CA SER A 208 -15.44 -26.10 12.46
C SER A 208 -16.81 -26.77 12.55
N THR A 209 -17.63 -26.67 11.48
CA THR A 209 -18.95 -27.32 11.43
C THR A 209 -18.83 -28.83 11.33
N PHE A 210 -17.90 -29.33 10.51
CA PHE A 210 -17.60 -30.75 10.36
C PHE A 210 -17.23 -31.38 11.70
N PHE A 211 -16.30 -30.78 12.45
CA PHE A 211 -15.88 -31.30 13.75
C PHE A 211 -16.99 -31.22 14.79
N ALA A 212 -17.86 -30.20 14.75
CA ALA A 212 -19.03 -30.14 15.62
C ALA A 212 -20.03 -31.28 15.33
N LEU A 213 -20.28 -31.58 14.05
CA LEU A 213 -21.14 -32.70 13.65
C LEU A 213 -20.50 -34.06 13.97
N LEU A 214 -19.17 -34.19 13.81
CA LEU A 214 -18.42 -35.39 14.18
C LEU A 214 -18.45 -35.61 15.70
N ASP A 215 -18.34 -34.55 16.50
CA ASP A 215 -18.50 -34.64 17.95
C ASP A 215 -19.93 -35.04 18.33
N GLN A 216 -20.94 -34.50 17.65
CA GLN A 216 -22.33 -34.93 17.85
C GLN A 216 -22.54 -36.40 17.48
N HIS A 217 -21.89 -36.88 16.40
CA HIS A 217 -21.86 -38.29 16.02
C HIS A 217 -21.24 -39.15 17.13
N ASN A 218 -20.07 -38.75 17.64
CA ASN A 218 -19.36 -39.48 18.69
C ASN A 218 -20.17 -39.52 20.00
N ASN A 219 -20.81 -38.42 20.37
CA ASN A 219 -21.72 -38.36 21.51
C ASN A 219 -22.97 -39.26 21.33
N ALA A 220 -23.49 -39.36 20.11
CA ALA A 220 -24.59 -40.27 19.80
C ALA A 220 -24.14 -41.74 19.88
N LEU A 221 -22.93 -42.04 19.40
CA LEU A 221 -22.30 -43.35 19.49
C LEU A 221 -22.04 -43.75 20.95
N GLU A 222 -21.52 -42.86 21.78
CA GLU A 222 -21.27 -43.15 23.21
C GLU A 222 -22.56 -43.46 23.97
N LYS A 223 -23.65 -42.74 23.67
CA LYS A 223 -24.98 -43.02 24.24
C LYS A 223 -25.52 -44.39 23.81
N LEU A 224 -25.19 -44.80 22.58
CA LEU A 224 -25.34 -46.16 22.09
C LEU A 224 -24.22 -47.05 22.64
N GLN A 225 -24.27 -47.32 23.95
CA GLN A 225 -23.39 -48.31 24.60
C GLN A 225 -23.22 -49.55 23.71
N ALA A 226 -21.99 -50.03 23.49
CA ALA A 226 -21.68 -51.12 22.54
C ALA A 226 -22.62 -52.34 22.68
N ALA A 227 -22.97 -52.72 23.91
CA ALA A 227 -23.91 -53.80 24.17
C ALA A 227 -25.30 -53.57 23.54
N LYS A 228 -25.81 -52.33 23.52
CA LYS A 228 -27.08 -51.97 22.89
C LYS A 228 -27.02 -52.04 21.37
N LEU A 229 -25.88 -51.66 20.77
CA LEU A 229 -25.70 -51.74 19.32
C LEU A 229 -25.76 -53.20 18.84
N THR A 230 -25.12 -54.12 19.57
CA THR A 230 -25.21 -55.55 19.30
C THR A 230 -26.65 -56.08 19.45
N HIS A 231 -27.42 -55.60 20.43
CA HIS A 231 -28.83 -55.98 20.58
C HIS A 231 -29.69 -55.49 19.42
N VAL A 232 -29.52 -54.24 18.98
CA VAL A 232 -30.23 -53.68 17.82
C VAL A 232 -29.85 -54.45 16.56
N SER A 233 -28.56 -54.68 16.32
CA SER A 233 -28.08 -55.47 15.18
C SER A 233 -28.72 -56.85 15.14
N LYS A 234 -28.68 -57.62 16.24
CA LYS A 234 -29.33 -58.93 16.33
C LYS A 234 -30.84 -58.88 16.07
N HIS A 235 -31.52 -57.84 16.53
CA HIS A 235 -32.95 -57.68 16.32
C HIS A 235 -33.29 -57.39 14.85
N VAL A 236 -32.53 -56.49 14.22
CA VAL A 236 -32.66 -56.10 12.81
C VAL A 236 -32.36 -57.30 11.89
N PHE A 237 -31.24 -57.98 12.10
CA PHE A 237 -30.81 -59.11 11.26
C PHE A 237 -31.55 -60.43 11.54
N ALA A 238 -32.47 -60.47 12.51
CA ALA A 238 -33.44 -61.56 12.66
C ALA A 238 -34.63 -61.43 11.70
N ALA A 239 -34.70 -60.37 10.89
CA ALA A 239 -35.68 -60.20 9.83
C ALA A 239 -35.56 -61.28 8.74
N LYS A 240 -36.62 -61.44 7.95
CA LYS A 240 -36.67 -62.35 6.79
C LYS A 240 -36.41 -61.65 5.46
N SER A 241 -36.49 -60.32 5.42
CA SER A 241 -36.24 -59.49 4.24
C SER A 241 -35.65 -58.14 4.64
N LEU A 242 -35.07 -57.41 3.67
CA LEU A 242 -34.54 -56.06 3.87
C LEU A 242 -35.61 -55.04 4.28
N ASP A 243 -36.84 -55.15 3.75
CA ASP A 243 -37.96 -54.31 4.17
C ASP A 243 -38.29 -54.50 5.65
N GLU A 244 -38.35 -55.76 6.13
CA GLU A 244 -38.59 -56.05 7.55
C GLU A 244 -37.40 -55.61 8.41
N ALA A 245 -36.17 -55.75 7.92
CA ALA A 245 -34.97 -55.26 8.61
C ALA A 245 -35.00 -53.75 8.80
N LYS A 246 -35.36 -53.00 7.75
CA LYS A 246 -35.52 -51.54 7.81
C LYS A 246 -36.63 -51.14 8.78
N GLN A 247 -37.77 -51.80 8.74
CA GLN A 247 -38.87 -51.54 9.68
C GLN A 247 -38.42 -51.74 11.14
N LYS A 248 -37.74 -52.87 11.45
CA LYS A 248 -37.20 -53.13 12.80
C LYS A 248 -36.15 -52.13 13.25
N LEU A 249 -35.38 -51.58 12.30
CA LEU A 249 -34.40 -50.53 12.58
C LEU A 249 -35.10 -49.22 12.98
N GLU A 250 -36.16 -48.86 12.25
CA GLU A 250 -36.98 -47.67 12.52
C GLU A 250 -37.75 -47.77 13.85
N GLU A 251 -38.20 -48.96 14.26
CA GLU A 251 -38.84 -49.19 15.57
C GLU A 251 -37.90 -48.86 16.76
N ASN A 252 -36.58 -48.90 16.56
CA ASN A 252 -35.56 -48.55 17.55
C ASN A 252 -35.11 -47.07 17.48
N GLU A 253 -35.97 -46.20 16.94
CA GLU A 253 -35.69 -44.82 16.53
C GLU A 253 -34.94 -43.95 17.56
N ARG A 254 -35.21 -44.17 18.86
CA ARG A 254 -34.80 -43.27 19.94
C ARG A 254 -33.29 -43.16 20.12
N PHE A 255 -32.53 -44.19 19.74
CA PHE A 255 -31.07 -44.21 19.91
C PHE A 255 -30.34 -44.54 18.60
N SER A 256 -30.64 -45.69 17.98
CA SER A 256 -30.00 -46.09 16.71
C SER A 256 -30.39 -45.15 15.58
N GLY A 257 -31.67 -44.77 15.50
CA GLY A 257 -32.16 -43.81 14.51
C GLY A 257 -31.50 -42.44 14.62
N GLN A 258 -31.27 -41.93 15.85
CA GLN A 258 -30.56 -40.66 16.03
C GLN A 258 -29.12 -40.72 15.52
N TYR A 259 -28.37 -41.77 15.87
CA TYR A 259 -26.99 -41.96 15.41
C TYR A 259 -26.89 -42.07 13.89
N LEU A 260 -27.72 -42.91 13.27
CA LEU A 260 -27.72 -43.13 11.83
C LEU A 260 -28.07 -41.85 11.05
N ARG A 261 -29.03 -41.07 11.55
CA ARG A 261 -29.36 -39.76 10.96
C ARG A 261 -28.23 -38.76 11.09
N VAL A 262 -27.55 -38.70 12.25
CA VAL A 262 -26.40 -37.79 12.42
C VAL A 262 -25.28 -38.17 11.45
N LEU A 263 -25.00 -39.46 11.29
CA LEU A 263 -24.01 -39.95 10.34
C LEU A 263 -24.40 -39.62 8.88
N GLN A 264 -25.66 -39.84 8.50
CA GLN A 264 -26.17 -39.46 7.19
C GLN A 264 -26.03 -37.95 6.93
N GLN A 265 -26.39 -37.11 7.90
CA GLN A 265 -26.26 -35.65 7.78
C GLN A 265 -24.80 -35.20 7.71
N LEU A 266 -23.90 -35.86 8.45
CA LEU A 266 -22.47 -35.61 8.39
C LEU A 266 -21.91 -35.92 7.00
N LEU A 267 -22.28 -37.06 6.41
CA LEU A 267 -21.88 -37.41 5.04
C LEU A 267 -22.48 -36.47 3.99
N LYS A 268 -23.76 -36.11 4.10
CA LYS A 268 -24.39 -35.10 3.23
C LYS A 268 -23.71 -33.74 3.34
N PHE A 269 -23.32 -33.34 4.55
CA PHE A 269 -22.58 -32.09 4.79
C PHE A 269 -21.19 -32.10 4.13
N VAL A 270 -20.46 -33.21 4.26
CA VAL A 270 -19.17 -33.42 3.59
C VAL A 270 -19.34 -33.34 2.07
N ASP A 271 -20.31 -34.06 1.51
CA ASP A 271 -20.53 -34.08 0.07
C ASP A 271 -20.89 -32.70 -0.49
N SER A 272 -21.69 -31.92 0.23
CA SER A 272 -22.13 -30.61 -0.26
C SER A 272 -21.08 -29.50 -0.12
N ASN A 273 -20.18 -29.59 0.86
CA ASN A 273 -19.36 -28.44 1.28
C ASN A 273 -17.85 -28.69 1.29
N ALA A 274 -17.39 -29.94 1.31
CA ALA A 274 -15.96 -30.23 1.42
C ALA A 274 -15.24 -30.06 0.07
N THR A 275 -14.08 -29.41 0.10
CA THR A 275 -13.18 -29.39 -1.07
C THR A 275 -12.54 -30.76 -1.31
N ASN A 276 -12.18 -31.48 -0.24
CA ASN A 276 -11.60 -32.84 -0.31
C ASN A 276 -12.54 -33.86 0.34
N LYS A 277 -13.65 -34.15 -0.36
CA LYS A 277 -14.77 -34.96 0.14
C LYS A 277 -14.33 -36.35 0.64
N GLN A 278 -13.55 -37.08 -0.16
CA GLN A 278 -13.07 -38.43 0.18
C GLN A 278 -12.29 -38.45 1.50
N MET A 279 -11.38 -37.49 1.72
CA MET A 279 -10.59 -37.42 2.94
C MET A 279 -11.47 -37.28 4.20
N TYR A 280 -12.49 -36.41 4.16
CA TYR A 280 -13.40 -36.25 5.29
C TYR A 280 -14.34 -37.45 5.45
N ALA A 281 -14.81 -38.06 4.35
CA ALA A 281 -15.60 -39.28 4.41
C ALA A 281 -14.82 -40.46 5.00
N ASP A 282 -13.54 -40.61 4.64
CA ASP A 282 -12.63 -41.60 5.22
C ASP A 282 -12.41 -41.36 6.73
N LEU A 283 -12.27 -40.10 7.13
CA LEU A 283 -12.17 -39.73 8.55
C LEU A 283 -13.43 -40.15 9.29
N VAL A 284 -14.62 -39.82 8.77
CA VAL A 284 -15.90 -40.24 9.38
C VAL A 284 -16.00 -41.76 9.49
N ARG A 285 -15.70 -42.46 8.39
CA ARG A 285 -15.72 -43.93 8.32
C ARG A 285 -14.84 -44.57 9.37
N SER A 286 -13.68 -43.99 9.68
CA SER A 286 -12.77 -44.52 10.71
C SER A 286 -13.37 -44.55 12.13
N PHE A 287 -14.44 -43.78 12.39
CA PHE A 287 -15.17 -43.80 13.66
C PHE A 287 -16.36 -44.78 13.65
N VAL A 288 -16.66 -45.42 12.52
CA VAL A 288 -17.80 -46.33 12.37
C VAL A 288 -17.30 -47.77 12.42
N GLY A 289 -17.59 -48.46 13.53
CA GLY A 289 -17.30 -49.89 13.67
C GLY A 289 -18.16 -50.76 12.73
N TYR A 290 -17.79 -52.03 12.58
CA TYR A 290 -18.44 -52.91 11.60
C TYR A 290 -19.95 -53.13 11.87
N GLU A 291 -20.39 -53.30 13.12
CA GLU A 291 -21.84 -53.44 13.39
C GLU A 291 -22.62 -52.17 13.04
N ALA A 292 -22.01 -51.00 13.25
CA ALA A 292 -22.62 -49.73 12.88
C ALA A 292 -22.68 -49.58 11.35
N ALA A 293 -21.63 -49.98 10.63
CA ALA A 293 -21.61 -49.99 9.17
C ALA A 293 -22.71 -50.90 8.59
N GLN A 294 -22.92 -52.08 9.18
CA GLN A 294 -24.01 -52.98 8.78
C GLN A 294 -25.39 -52.34 8.98
N LEU A 295 -25.61 -51.66 10.11
CA LEU A 295 -26.86 -50.93 10.36
C LEU A 295 -27.03 -49.71 9.42
N VAL A 296 -25.94 -49.06 9.03
CA VAL A 296 -25.93 -47.98 8.04
C VAL A 296 -26.36 -48.49 6.67
N ALA A 297 -25.89 -49.66 6.26
CA ALA A 297 -26.29 -50.29 5.00
C ALA A 297 -27.80 -50.58 4.98
N VAL A 298 -28.35 -51.11 6.08
CA VAL A 298 -29.81 -51.31 6.23
C VAL A 298 -30.57 -49.98 6.25
N HIS A 299 -30.04 -48.94 6.93
CA HIS A 299 -30.66 -47.62 6.97
C HIS A 299 -30.77 -46.96 5.58
N ALA A 300 -29.77 -47.18 4.72
CA ALA A 300 -29.74 -46.68 3.35
C ALA A 300 -30.62 -47.46 2.37
N TYR A 301 -31.14 -48.63 2.77
CA TYR A 301 -32.04 -49.41 1.92
C TYR A 301 -33.31 -48.59 1.61
N GLY A 302 -33.62 -48.36 0.34
CA GLY A 302 -34.73 -47.50 -0.09
C GLY A 302 -34.51 -45.98 0.07
N ASP A 303 -33.29 -45.52 0.35
CA ASP A 303 -32.87 -44.10 0.27
C ASP A 303 -31.77 -43.99 -0.80
N ASP A 304 -32.16 -43.69 -2.04
CA ASP A 304 -31.25 -43.65 -3.19
C ASP A 304 -30.14 -42.60 -3.03
N ASP A 305 -30.45 -41.44 -2.44
CA ASP A 305 -29.46 -40.38 -2.20
C ASP A 305 -28.40 -40.87 -1.21
N TYR A 306 -28.82 -41.54 -0.14
CA TYR A 306 -27.87 -42.04 0.85
C TYR A 306 -27.08 -43.25 0.32
N LYS A 307 -27.73 -44.12 -0.45
CA LYS A 307 -27.07 -45.22 -1.15
C LYS A 307 -25.91 -44.72 -2.01
N GLN A 308 -26.16 -43.72 -2.86
CA GLN A 308 -25.15 -43.14 -3.75
C GLN A 308 -23.96 -42.57 -2.96
N LEU A 309 -24.22 -41.89 -1.84
CA LEU A 309 -23.14 -41.39 -0.97
C LEU A 309 -22.28 -42.53 -0.41
N LEU A 310 -22.89 -43.62 0.05
CA LEU A 310 -22.14 -44.76 0.58
C LEU A 310 -21.31 -45.46 -0.50
N GLU A 311 -21.82 -45.51 -1.74
CA GLU A 311 -21.13 -46.04 -2.92
C GLU A 311 -19.95 -45.15 -3.34
N GLU A 312 -20.16 -43.84 -3.48
CA GLU A 312 -19.16 -42.87 -3.91
C GLU A 312 -17.95 -42.86 -2.96
N TYR A 313 -18.19 -42.94 -1.66
CA TYR A 313 -17.14 -42.85 -0.65
C TYR A 313 -16.58 -44.19 -0.18
N ALA A 314 -16.95 -45.30 -0.82
CA ALA A 314 -16.60 -46.65 -0.38
C ALA A 314 -16.84 -46.85 1.13
N PHE A 315 -17.97 -46.33 1.62
CA PHE A 315 -18.18 -46.15 3.05
C PHE A 315 -18.27 -47.49 3.81
N LEU A 316 -18.67 -48.55 3.12
CA LEU A 316 -18.86 -49.90 3.66
C LEU A 316 -17.63 -50.80 3.51
N GLN A 317 -16.46 -50.28 3.10
CA GLN A 317 -15.24 -51.08 2.88
C GLN A 317 -14.82 -51.94 4.08
N GLN A 318 -15.08 -51.48 5.31
CA GLN A 318 -14.71 -52.18 6.54
C GLN A 318 -15.78 -53.16 7.03
N MET A 319 -16.84 -53.38 6.25
CA MET A 319 -17.96 -54.25 6.61
C MET A 319 -17.59 -55.73 6.36
N PRO A 320 -17.51 -56.57 7.40
CA PRO A 320 -17.37 -58.01 7.24
C PRO A 320 -18.70 -58.59 6.77
N PHE A 321 -18.59 -59.62 5.94
CA PHE A 321 -19.72 -60.44 5.46
C PHE A 321 -19.86 -61.75 6.26
N ASP A 322 -19.12 -61.86 7.36
CA ASP A 322 -19.00 -63.08 8.16
C ASP A 322 -19.99 -63.01 9.34
N GLY A 323 -21.20 -63.50 9.15
CA GLY A 323 -22.25 -63.63 10.16
C GLY A 323 -22.69 -65.09 10.38
N ALA A 324 -23.93 -65.27 10.83
CA ALA A 324 -24.54 -66.58 10.96
C ALA A 324 -26.05 -66.55 10.65
N GLY A 325 -26.52 -67.46 9.81
CA GLY A 325 -27.95 -67.64 9.51
C GLY A 325 -28.54 -66.48 8.70
N ASN A 326 -29.63 -65.88 9.17
CA ASN A 326 -30.31 -64.80 8.45
C ASN A 326 -29.47 -63.52 8.31
N GLN A 327 -28.50 -63.30 9.19
CA GLN A 327 -27.61 -62.15 9.09
C GLN A 327 -26.77 -62.23 7.81
N ASP A 328 -26.23 -63.41 7.47
CA ASP A 328 -25.46 -63.60 6.22
C ASP A 328 -26.31 -63.37 4.99
N ALA A 329 -27.53 -63.92 4.99
CA ALA A 329 -28.44 -63.79 3.86
C ALA A 329 -28.75 -62.32 3.54
N LEU A 330 -29.10 -61.52 4.55
CA LEU A 330 -29.41 -60.10 4.38
C LEU A 330 -28.17 -59.26 4.03
N LEU A 331 -27.01 -59.57 4.62
CA LEU A 331 -25.76 -58.87 4.29
C LEU A 331 -25.31 -59.16 2.86
N ASN A 332 -25.48 -60.40 2.38
CA ASN A 332 -25.19 -60.78 1.00
C ASN A 332 -26.18 -60.14 0.02
N GLU A 333 -27.49 -60.12 0.34
CA GLU A 333 -28.49 -59.41 -0.47
C GLU A 333 -28.14 -57.91 -0.61
N LEU A 334 -27.70 -57.25 0.47
CA LEU A 334 -27.22 -55.87 0.39
C LEU A 334 -25.98 -55.73 -0.49
N ALA A 335 -25.06 -56.69 -0.44
CA ALA A 335 -23.77 -56.62 -1.13
C ALA A 335 -23.84 -56.96 -2.62
N GLU A 336 -24.69 -57.91 -2.99
CA GLU A 336 -24.78 -58.47 -4.33
C GLU A 336 -25.93 -57.85 -5.13
N ASP A 337 -27.08 -57.59 -4.49
CA ASP A 337 -28.31 -57.17 -5.19
C ASP A 337 -28.62 -55.69 -5.02
N TYR A 338 -28.20 -55.05 -3.91
CA TYR A 338 -28.52 -53.66 -3.63
C TYR A 338 -27.38 -52.68 -3.94
N PHE A 339 -26.21 -52.81 -3.29
CA PHE A 339 -25.08 -51.88 -3.44
C PHE A 339 -24.15 -52.24 -4.59
N GLN A 340 -23.56 -51.24 -5.22
CA GLN A 340 -22.45 -51.45 -6.15
C GLN A 340 -21.17 -51.92 -5.41
N PRO A 341 -20.28 -52.69 -6.06
CA PRO A 341 -19.00 -53.11 -5.48
C PRO A 341 -18.15 -51.94 -4.94
N ALA A 342 -18.29 -50.76 -5.54
CA ALA A 342 -17.63 -49.52 -5.13
C ALA A 342 -17.91 -49.15 -3.66
N ALA A 343 -19.12 -49.41 -3.14
CA ALA A 343 -19.46 -49.16 -1.72
C ALA A 343 -18.53 -49.89 -0.74
N PHE A 344 -17.99 -51.03 -1.16
CA PHE A 344 -17.11 -51.88 -0.38
C PHE A 344 -15.63 -51.69 -0.72
N GLY A 345 -15.29 -50.66 -1.51
CA GLY A 345 -13.93 -50.42 -1.96
C GLY A 345 -13.41 -51.45 -2.98
N ARG A 346 -14.30 -52.23 -3.59
CA ARG A 346 -13.96 -53.19 -4.65
C ARG A 346 -14.01 -52.47 -6.00
N THR A 347 -12.91 -52.50 -6.74
CA THR A 347 -12.88 -52.04 -8.14
C THR A 347 -13.42 -53.15 -9.05
N GLU A 348 -14.02 -52.83 -10.21
CA GLU A 348 -14.59 -53.82 -11.15
C GLU A 348 -13.64 -54.99 -11.46
N ALA A 349 -12.32 -54.76 -11.48
CA ALA A 349 -11.29 -55.78 -11.68
C ALA A 349 -11.20 -56.87 -10.57
N SER A 350 -11.66 -56.57 -9.35
CA SER A 350 -11.61 -57.50 -8.21
C SER A 350 -12.82 -58.44 -8.10
N VAL A 351 -13.87 -58.20 -8.90
CA VAL A 351 -15.08 -59.03 -8.94
C VAL A 351 -14.90 -60.22 -9.89
N GLU A 352 -14.14 -60.05 -10.98
CA GLU A 352 -13.84 -61.13 -11.93
C GLU A 352 -12.92 -62.21 -11.32
N GLU A 353 -12.03 -61.86 -10.39
CA GLU A 353 -11.08 -62.81 -9.79
C GLU A 353 -11.76 -63.78 -8.80
N VAL A 354 -12.80 -63.31 -8.08
CA VAL A 354 -13.60 -64.15 -7.18
C VAL A 354 -14.58 -65.05 -7.94
N ALA A 355 -15.08 -64.60 -9.10
CA ALA A 355 -15.94 -65.42 -9.96
C ALA A 355 -15.19 -66.59 -10.64
N THR A 356 -13.86 -66.56 -10.65
CA THR A 356 -13.01 -67.66 -11.14
C THR A 356 -12.60 -68.68 -10.08
N GLU A 357 -12.91 -68.45 -8.79
CA GLU A 357 -12.56 -69.36 -7.69
C GLU A 357 -13.76 -70.06 -7.02
N GLN A 358 -14.97 -69.97 -7.59
CA GLN A 358 -16.12 -70.79 -7.19
C GLN A 358 -16.37 -72.00 -8.08
#